data_AF-A0A3N1ITY2-F1
#
_entry.id   AF-A0A3N1ITY2-F1
#
_cell.length_a   1.000
_cell.length_b   1.000
_cell.length_c   1.000
_cell.angle_alpha   90.00
_cell.angle_beta   90.00
_cell.angle_gamma   90.00
#
_symmetry.space_group_name_H-M   'P 1'
#
loop_
_entity.id
_entity.type
_entity.pdbx_description
1 polymer ?
#
loop_
_entity_poly.entity_id
_entity_poly.type
_entity_poly.pdbx_seq_one_letter_code
_entity_poly.pdbx_strand_id
1 'polypeptide(L)'
;MNGVGVLDEAGRLRLLGSGVTGAAFAVVLVMLVLSSWTEATTTVLVSVGIPSAAVGAAIAVVLQRRAWRSEGGYGRSVVVREWIADGHVPNHVPAEQWIPLVQAQAQREEAGWGKLVMSTLWIAMTWSMRDQHPALITTMLILLWVGLGLWSAAWVIPRARAARALLRRGVSTPG
;
A
#
# COMPACT_ATOMS: atom_id res chain seq x y z
N MET A 1 25.16 -5.35 23.92
CA MET A 1 24.42 -6.39 23.19
C MET A 1 23.10 -6.59 23.91
N ASN A 2 21.98 -6.17 23.30
CA ASN A 2 20.61 -6.49 23.75
C ASN A 2 19.68 -6.41 22.53
N GLY A 3 19.15 -7.57 22.11
CA GLY A 3 17.91 -7.65 21.33
C GLY A 3 18.02 -7.64 19.81
N VAL A 4 18.50 -8.72 19.21
CA VAL A 4 18.08 -9.10 17.86
C VAL A 4 16.58 -9.43 17.93
N GLY A 5 15.74 -8.49 17.49
CA GLY A 5 14.32 -8.69 17.20
C GLY A 5 13.98 -7.86 15.96
N VAL A 6 13.96 -8.51 14.80
CA VAL A 6 14.10 -7.92 13.45
C VAL A 6 12.95 -6.97 13.01
N LEU A 7 11.90 -6.74 13.79
CA LEU A 7 10.87 -5.70 13.59
C LEU A 7 10.19 -5.36 14.92
N ASP A 8 9.90 -4.08 15.18
CA ASP A 8 9.00 -3.68 16.26
C ASP A 8 7.53 -4.09 15.95
N GLU A 9 6.63 -3.91 16.91
CA GLU A 9 5.21 -4.28 16.76
C GLU A 9 4.53 -3.54 15.59
N ALA A 10 4.89 -2.27 15.37
CA ALA A 10 4.42 -1.49 14.22
C ALA A 10 4.89 -2.08 12.88
N GLY A 11 6.08 -2.66 12.86
CA GLY A 11 6.66 -3.37 11.74
C GLY A 11 5.97 -4.69 11.44
N ARG A 12 5.62 -5.44 12.48
CA ARG A 12 4.85 -6.69 12.36
C ARG A 12 3.44 -6.42 11.83
N LEU A 13 2.77 -5.41 12.36
CA LEU A 13 1.46 -4.96 11.86
C LEU A 13 1.53 -4.51 10.39
N ARG A 14 2.62 -3.86 9.96
CA ARG A 14 2.83 -3.53 8.55
C ARG A 14 3.02 -4.74 7.66
N LEU A 15 3.77 -5.73 8.11
CA LEU A 15 3.94 -6.97 7.36
C LEU A 15 2.61 -7.69 7.22
N LEU A 16 1.82 -7.77 8.30
CA LEU A 16 0.47 -8.33 8.28
C LEU A 16 -0.43 -7.56 7.30
N GLY A 17 -0.45 -6.23 7.38
CA GLY A 17 -1.21 -5.40 6.44
C GLY A 17 -0.79 -5.61 4.98
N SER A 18 0.52 -5.68 4.70
CA SER A 18 1.02 -5.96 3.35
C SER A 18 0.63 -7.35 2.87
N GLY A 19 0.70 -8.36 3.75
CA GLY A 19 0.31 -9.73 3.45
C GLY A 19 -1.18 -9.85 3.14
N VAL A 20 -2.06 -9.25 3.96
CA VAL A 20 -3.51 -9.23 3.73
C VAL A 20 -3.84 -8.55 2.40
N THR A 21 -3.19 -7.42 2.10
CA THR A 21 -3.43 -6.71 0.84
C THR A 21 -2.98 -7.54 -0.37
N GLY A 22 -1.80 -8.16 -0.28
CA GLY A 22 -1.28 -9.06 -1.32
C GLY A 22 -2.16 -10.29 -1.54
N ALA A 23 -2.67 -10.87 -0.46
CA ALA A 23 -3.60 -11.99 -0.51
C ALA A 23 -4.88 -11.62 -1.26
N ALA A 24 -5.53 -10.53 -0.87
CA ALA A 24 -6.76 -10.06 -1.50
C ALA A 24 -6.57 -9.79 -2.99
N PHE A 25 -5.47 -9.14 -3.38
CA PHE A 25 -5.16 -8.87 -4.78
C PHE A 25 -4.96 -10.15 -5.60
N ALA A 26 -4.19 -11.11 -5.08
CA ALA A 26 -3.92 -12.37 -5.78
C ALA A 26 -5.19 -13.20 -5.98
N VAL A 27 -6.06 -13.28 -4.96
CA VAL A 27 -7.36 -13.95 -5.08
C VAL A 27 -8.18 -13.34 -6.21
N VAL A 28 -8.32 -12.01 -6.23
CA VAL A 28 -9.12 -11.33 -7.23
C VAL A 28 -8.53 -11.53 -8.63
N LEU A 29 -7.20 -11.40 -8.79
CA LEU A 29 -6.53 -11.62 -10.07
C LEU A 29 -6.78 -13.04 -10.61
N VAL A 30 -6.61 -14.05 -9.75
CA VAL A 30 -6.79 -15.46 -10.15
C VAL A 30 -8.25 -15.76 -10.48
N MET A 31 -9.19 -15.24 -9.68
CA MET A 31 -10.62 -15.38 -9.98
C MET A 31 -11.00 -14.68 -11.29
N LEU A 32 -10.37 -13.56 -11.62
CA LEU A 32 -10.60 -12.85 -12.87
C LEU A 32 -10.14 -13.68 -14.07
N VAL A 33 -8.95 -14.29 -13.99
CA VAL A 33 -8.44 -15.19 -15.03
C VAL A 33 -9.32 -16.44 -15.16
N LEU A 34 -9.70 -17.06 -14.04
CA LEU A 34 -10.54 -18.26 -14.04
C LEU A 34 -11.94 -18.00 -14.58
N SER A 35 -12.48 -16.80 -14.36
CA SER A 35 -13.81 -16.43 -14.87
C SER A 35 -13.93 -16.51 -16.40
N SER A 36 -12.80 -16.44 -17.12
CA SER A 36 -12.76 -16.58 -18.58
C SER A 36 -12.92 -18.03 -19.06
N TRP A 37 -12.82 -19.02 -18.16
CA TRP A 37 -12.81 -20.44 -18.50
C TRP A 37 -13.80 -21.28 -17.66
N THR A 38 -14.14 -20.83 -16.46
CA THR A 38 -14.93 -21.58 -15.47
C THR A 38 -15.80 -20.64 -14.63
N GLU A 39 -17.00 -21.07 -14.24
CA GLU A 39 -17.80 -20.33 -13.27
C GLU A 39 -17.11 -20.25 -11.89
N ALA A 40 -17.13 -19.06 -11.29
CA ALA A 40 -16.60 -18.84 -9.95
C ALA A 40 -17.54 -19.45 -8.90
N THR A 41 -17.32 -20.73 -8.60
CA THR A 41 -18.01 -21.49 -7.55
C THR A 41 -17.23 -21.46 -6.24
N THR A 42 -17.90 -21.71 -5.12
CA THR A 42 -17.27 -21.80 -3.79
C THR A 42 -16.13 -22.81 -3.75
N THR A 43 -16.26 -23.92 -4.49
CA THR A 43 -15.23 -24.95 -4.61
C THR A 43 -13.96 -24.40 -5.27
N VAL A 44 -14.10 -23.60 -6.33
CA VAL A 44 -12.97 -22.94 -7.02
C VAL A 44 -12.33 -21.88 -6.12
N LEU A 45 -13.14 -21.16 -5.32
CA LEU A 45 -12.64 -20.19 -4.35
C LEU A 45 -11.77 -20.88 -3.26
N VAL A 46 -12.19 -22.03 -2.77
CA VAL A 46 -11.44 -22.77 -1.74
C VAL A 46 -10.18 -23.43 -2.34
N SER A 47 -10.30 -24.07 -3.51
CA SER A 47 -9.21 -24.84 -4.11
C SER A 47 -8.15 -23.98 -4.79
N VAL A 48 -8.50 -22.80 -5.29
CA VAL A 48 -7.57 -21.91 -6.02
C VAL A 48 -7.46 -20.54 -5.38
N GLY A 49 -8.56 -19.99 -4.85
CA GLY A 49 -8.55 -18.71 -4.14
C GLY A 49 -7.68 -18.75 -2.89
N ILE A 50 -7.85 -19.72 -2.00
CA ILE A 50 -7.05 -19.79 -0.76
C ILE A 50 -5.55 -19.97 -1.04
N PRO A 51 -5.12 -20.89 -1.92
CA PRO A 51 -3.69 -21.00 -2.27
C PRO A 51 -3.13 -19.74 -2.91
N SER A 52 -3.88 -19.10 -3.82
CA SER A 52 -3.44 -17.83 -4.44
C SER A 52 -3.34 -16.70 -3.41
N ALA A 53 -4.23 -16.67 -2.40
CA ALA A 53 -4.14 -15.74 -1.27
C ALA A 53 -2.83 -15.90 -0.51
N ALA A 54 -2.42 -17.13 -0.20
CA ALA A 54 -1.18 -17.42 0.50
C ALA A 54 0.05 -16.97 -0.32
N VAL A 55 0.06 -17.25 -1.63
CA VAL A 55 1.12 -16.82 -2.54
C VAL A 55 1.19 -15.29 -2.64
N GLY A 56 0.03 -14.63 -2.79
CA GLY A 56 -0.07 -13.17 -2.82
C GLY A 56 0.44 -12.51 -1.55
N ALA A 57 0.08 -13.06 -0.39
CA ALA A 57 0.59 -12.60 0.90
C ALA A 57 2.12 -12.70 0.98
N ALA A 58 2.67 -13.85 0.60
CA ALA A 58 4.10 -14.08 0.63
C ALA A 58 4.86 -13.10 -0.28
N ILE A 59 4.38 -12.90 -1.51
CA ILE A 59 4.98 -11.96 -2.46
C ILE A 59 4.95 -10.53 -1.89
N ALA A 60 3.81 -10.08 -1.37
CA ALA A 60 3.68 -8.73 -0.83
C ALA A 60 4.61 -8.49 0.37
N VAL A 61 4.72 -9.47 1.28
CA VAL A 61 5.66 -9.43 2.41
C VAL A 61 7.11 -9.35 1.92
N VAL A 62 7.47 -10.14 0.89
CA VAL A 62 8.82 -10.11 0.30
C VAL A 62 9.13 -8.77 -0.35
N LEU A 63 8.19 -8.21 -1.11
CA LEU A 63 8.34 -6.90 -1.75
C LEU A 63 8.45 -5.79 -0.70
N GLN A 64 7.64 -5.83 0.36
CA GLN A 64 7.72 -4.88 1.46
C GLN A 64 9.09 -4.95 2.15
N ARG A 65 9.62 -6.15 2.40
CA ARG A 65 10.97 -6.33 2.95
C ARG A 65 12.07 -5.91 1.99
N ARG A 66 11.91 -6.07 0.68
CA ARG A 66 12.87 -5.58 -0.33
C ARG A 66 12.86 -4.05 -0.37
N ALA A 67 11.69 -3.43 -0.34
CA ALA A 67 11.54 -1.96 -0.32
C ALA A 67 12.24 -1.35 0.91
N TRP A 68 12.07 -1.95 2.09
CA TRP A 68 12.81 -1.51 3.28
C TRP A 68 14.32 -1.63 3.15
N ARG A 69 14.81 -2.67 2.46
CA ARG A 69 16.25 -2.83 2.20
C ARG A 69 16.77 -1.78 1.22
N SER A 70 16.02 -1.47 0.15
CA SER A 70 16.42 -0.44 -0.83
C SER A 70 16.36 0.98 -0.27
N GLU A 71 15.49 1.25 0.71
CA GLU A 71 15.40 2.56 1.38
C GLU A 71 16.46 2.75 2.49
N GLY A 72 17.44 1.84 2.61
CA GLY A 72 18.52 1.94 3.61
C GLY A 72 18.19 1.33 4.98
N GLY A 73 17.15 0.49 5.06
CA GLY A 73 16.77 -0.28 6.24
C GLY A 73 15.45 0.17 6.89
N TYR A 74 14.80 -0.76 7.61
CA TYR A 74 13.54 -0.53 8.33
C TYR A 74 13.61 0.70 9.24
N GLY A 75 14.68 0.84 10.01
CA GLY A 75 14.88 1.96 10.94
C GLY A 75 14.83 3.33 10.26
N ARG A 76 15.49 3.48 9.10
CA ARG A 76 15.49 4.76 8.36
C ARG A 76 14.10 5.12 7.82
N SER A 77 13.33 4.11 7.37
CA SER A 77 11.96 4.30 6.89
C SER A 77 10.94 4.60 8.02
N VAL A 78 11.19 4.12 9.24
CA VAL A 78 10.38 4.40 10.44
C VAL A 78 10.66 5.80 10.94
N VAL A 79 11.92 6.17 11.08
CA VAL A 79 12.37 7.48 11.55
C VAL A 79 11.81 8.62 10.68
N VAL A 80 11.88 8.51 9.35
CA VAL A 80 11.27 9.51 8.44
C VAL A 80 9.76 9.60 8.62
N ARG A 81 9.11 8.49 8.96
CA ARG A 81 7.66 8.42 9.16
C ARG A 81 7.22 9.00 10.50
N GLU A 82 8.04 8.85 11.54
CA GLU A 82 7.88 9.52 12.83
C GLU A 82 8.03 11.03 12.66
N TRP A 83 9.06 11.50 11.94
CA TRP A 83 9.20 12.94 11.65
C TRP A 83 7.97 13.53 10.97
N ILE A 84 7.38 12.81 10.01
CA ILE A 84 6.16 13.23 9.33
C ILE A 84 4.94 13.22 10.26
N ALA A 85 4.85 12.23 11.16
CA ALA A 85 3.74 12.12 12.11
C ALA A 85 3.81 13.20 13.20
N ASP A 86 5.01 13.43 13.75
CA ASP A 86 5.29 14.42 14.78
C ASP A 86 5.37 15.84 14.21
N GLY A 87 5.48 15.97 12.89
CA GLY A 87 5.54 17.26 12.20
C GLY A 87 6.86 18.01 12.41
N HIS A 88 7.92 17.32 12.85
CA HIS A 88 9.22 17.89 13.21
C HIS A 88 10.37 16.93 12.86
N VAL A 89 11.49 17.47 12.36
CA VAL A 89 12.76 16.73 12.19
C VAL A 89 13.73 17.19 13.29
N PRO A 90 14.34 16.27 14.06
CA PRO A 90 15.31 16.61 15.09
C PRO A 90 16.47 17.45 14.55
N ASN A 91 16.86 18.50 15.29
CA ASN A 91 17.85 19.49 14.86
C ASN A 91 19.26 18.92 14.58
N HIS A 92 19.55 17.70 15.07
CA HIS A 92 20.83 17.03 14.86
C HIS A 92 20.94 16.33 13.49
N VAL A 93 19.86 16.29 12.70
CA VAL A 93 19.85 15.62 11.39
C VAL A 93 20.12 16.64 10.28
N PRO A 94 21.21 16.48 9.49
CA PRO A 94 21.54 17.41 8.41
C PRO A 94 20.46 17.48 7.32
N ALA A 95 20.22 18.67 6.79
CA ALA A 95 19.27 18.95 5.72
C ALA A 95 19.48 18.07 4.48
N GLU A 96 20.74 17.84 4.11
CA GLU A 96 21.15 16.99 2.99
C GLU A 96 20.64 15.55 3.10
N GLN A 97 20.39 15.06 4.32
CA GLN A 97 19.96 13.69 4.57
C GLN A 97 18.44 13.55 4.66
N TRP A 98 17.74 14.49 5.32
CA TRP A 98 16.30 14.34 5.56
C TRP A 98 15.43 14.92 4.44
N ILE A 99 15.85 16.01 3.77
CA ILE A 99 15.11 16.63 2.67
C ILE A 99 14.78 15.63 1.55
N PRO A 100 15.74 14.87 0.97
CA PRO A 100 15.42 13.95 -0.12
C PRO A 100 14.47 12.83 0.32
N LEU A 101 14.56 12.38 1.57
CA LEU A 101 13.70 11.33 2.12
C LEU A 101 12.25 11.79 2.29
N VAL A 102 12.04 13.02 2.79
CA VAL A 102 10.70 13.60 2.93
C VAL A 102 10.14 14.00 1.56
N GLN A 103 10.98 14.48 0.64
CA GLN A 103 10.58 14.79 -0.73
C GLN A 103 10.10 13.55 -1.48
N ALA A 104 10.78 12.41 -1.32
CA ALA A 104 10.33 11.12 -1.86
C ALA A 104 8.96 10.68 -1.30
N GLN A 105 8.60 11.07 -0.08
CA GLN A 105 7.26 10.82 0.46
C GLN A 105 6.23 11.83 -0.05
N ALA A 106 6.60 13.10 -0.20
CA ALA A 106 5.72 14.14 -0.74
C ALA A 106 5.34 13.86 -2.21
N GLN A 107 6.28 13.35 -3.02
CA GLN A 107 6.03 12.93 -4.40
C GLN A 107 5.03 11.77 -4.52
N ARG A 108 4.82 10.99 -3.45
CA ARG A 108 3.80 9.93 -3.44
C ARG A 108 2.37 10.46 -3.42
N GLU A 109 2.16 11.77 -3.23
CA GLU A 109 0.83 12.40 -3.33
C GLU A 109 0.22 12.16 -4.72
N GLU A 110 0.99 12.39 -5.78
CA GLU A 110 0.55 12.24 -7.17
C GLU A 110 0.21 10.77 -7.50
N ALA A 111 1.06 9.84 -7.05
CA ALA A 111 0.79 8.42 -7.16
C ALA A 111 -0.47 7.99 -6.37
N GLY A 112 -0.77 8.67 -5.25
CA GLY A 112 -1.99 8.46 -4.48
C GLY A 112 -3.24 8.92 -5.23
N TRP A 113 -3.21 10.12 -5.82
CA TRP A 113 -4.31 10.62 -6.65
C TRP A 113 -4.54 9.79 -7.90
N GLY A 114 -3.46 9.36 -8.57
CA GLY A 114 -3.54 8.45 -9.71
C GLY A 114 -4.27 7.15 -9.36
N LYS A 115 -3.97 6.56 -8.19
CA LYS A 115 -4.67 5.35 -7.70
C LYS A 115 -6.16 5.58 -7.45
N LEU A 116 -6.54 6.76 -6.93
CA LEU A 116 -7.95 7.08 -6.70
C LEU A 116 -8.72 7.18 -8.03
N VAL A 117 -8.21 7.97 -8.97
CA VAL A 117 -8.82 8.13 -10.30
C VAL A 117 -8.92 6.79 -11.01
N MET A 118 -7.83 6.02 -11.01
CA MET A 118 -7.79 4.69 -11.61
C MET A 118 -8.80 3.75 -10.96
N SER A 119 -8.90 3.73 -9.63
CA SER A 119 -9.89 2.91 -8.92
C SER A 119 -11.33 3.28 -9.31
N THR A 120 -11.64 4.57 -9.40
CA THR A 120 -12.97 5.05 -9.83
C THR A 120 -13.30 4.62 -11.26
N LEU A 121 -12.34 4.77 -12.19
CA LEU A 121 -12.51 4.35 -13.58
C LEU A 121 -12.73 2.84 -13.69
N TRP A 122 -11.97 2.03 -12.93
CA TRP A 122 -12.13 0.59 -12.92
C TRP A 122 -13.44 0.12 -12.29
N ILE A 123 -13.93 0.81 -11.25
CA ILE A 123 -15.28 0.52 -10.70
C ILE A 123 -16.33 0.78 -11.78
N ALA A 124 -16.26 1.91 -12.47
CA ALA A 124 -17.21 2.25 -13.54
C ALA A 124 -17.15 1.23 -14.70
N MET A 125 -15.95 0.84 -15.11
CA MET A 125 -15.74 -0.16 -16.16
C MET A 125 -16.27 -1.55 -15.74
N THR A 126 -15.95 -1.99 -14.51
CA THR A 126 -16.44 -3.25 -13.94
C THR A 126 -17.97 -3.26 -13.88
N TRP A 127 -18.57 -2.14 -13.46
CA TRP A 127 -20.02 -2.00 -13.40
C TRP A 127 -20.66 -1.99 -14.80
N SER A 128 -20.00 -1.40 -15.80
CA SER A 128 -20.49 -1.42 -17.19
C SER A 128 -20.51 -2.83 -17.80
N MET A 129 -19.61 -3.71 -17.33
CA MET A 129 -19.51 -5.11 -17.76
C MET A 129 -20.25 -6.08 -16.82
N ARG A 130 -21.07 -5.56 -15.90
CA ARG A 130 -21.73 -6.40 -14.87
C ARG A 130 -22.60 -7.50 -15.46
N ASP A 131 -23.14 -7.29 -16.67
CA ASP A 131 -24.00 -8.26 -17.35
C ASP A 131 -23.17 -9.34 -18.09
N GLN A 132 -21.85 -9.17 -18.19
CA GLN A 132 -20.91 -10.11 -18.82
C GLN A 132 -20.23 -11.05 -17.82
N HIS A 133 -20.27 -10.73 -16.53
CA HIS A 133 -19.62 -11.50 -15.47
C HIS A 133 -20.63 -11.92 -14.38
N PRO A 134 -20.43 -13.09 -13.74
CA PRO A 134 -21.22 -13.47 -12.58
C PRO A 134 -21.18 -12.39 -11.48
N ALA A 135 -22.31 -12.14 -10.82
CA ALA A 135 -22.47 -11.08 -9.82
C ALA A 135 -21.40 -11.11 -8.71
N LEU A 136 -20.94 -12.30 -8.34
CA LEU A 136 -19.87 -12.50 -7.35
C LEU A 136 -18.54 -11.88 -7.80
N ILE A 137 -18.12 -12.09 -9.05
CA ILE A 137 -16.86 -11.55 -9.59
C ILE A 137 -16.95 -10.03 -9.70
N THR A 138 -18.08 -9.52 -10.22
CA THR A 138 -18.35 -8.08 -10.31
C THR A 138 -18.25 -7.42 -8.93
N THR A 139 -18.81 -8.04 -7.91
CA THR A 139 -18.77 -7.51 -6.53
C THR A 139 -17.37 -7.58 -5.93
N MET A 140 -16.63 -8.69 -6.11
CA MET A 140 -15.24 -8.82 -5.65
C MET A 140 -14.33 -7.77 -6.28
N LEU A 141 -14.50 -7.49 -7.58
CA LEU A 141 -13.73 -6.48 -8.28
C LEU A 141 -14.04 -5.07 -7.77
N ILE A 142 -15.31 -4.73 -7.62
CA ILE A 142 -15.71 -3.43 -7.07
C ILE A 142 -15.13 -3.25 -5.66
N LEU A 143 -15.22 -4.27 -4.81
CA LEU A 143 -14.64 -4.23 -3.46
C LEU A 143 -13.12 -4.05 -3.48
N LEU A 144 -12.40 -4.71 -4.39
CA LEU A 144 -10.96 -4.53 -4.56
C LEU A 144 -10.62 -3.07 -4.88
N TRP A 145 -11.30 -2.49 -5.87
CA TRP A 145 -11.04 -1.12 -6.30
C TRP A 145 -11.45 -0.10 -5.25
N VAL A 146 -12.57 -0.31 -4.56
CA VAL A 146 -12.98 0.51 -3.42
C VAL A 146 -11.91 0.44 -2.32
N GLY A 147 -11.40 -0.75 -2.00
CA GLY A 147 -10.34 -0.93 -1.01
C GLY A 147 -9.07 -0.18 -1.38
N LEU A 148 -8.63 -0.27 -2.64
CA LEU A 148 -7.44 0.45 -3.14
C LEU A 148 -7.64 1.96 -3.14
N GLY A 149 -8.80 2.45 -3.58
CA GLY A 149 -9.16 3.86 -3.56
C GLY A 149 -9.20 4.42 -2.14
N LEU A 150 -9.88 3.72 -1.22
CA LEU A 150 -9.99 4.11 0.18
C LEU A 150 -8.64 4.10 0.88
N TRP A 151 -7.79 3.10 0.63
CA TRP A 151 -6.43 3.06 1.14
C TRP A 151 -5.62 4.28 0.67
N SER A 152 -5.74 4.64 -0.61
CA SER A 152 -5.06 5.81 -1.15
C SER A 152 -5.54 7.11 -0.50
N ALA A 153 -6.86 7.26 -0.35
CA ALA A 153 -7.49 8.42 0.26
C ALA A 153 -7.17 8.58 1.75
N ALA A 154 -7.21 7.49 2.51
CA ALA A 154 -7.04 7.52 3.97
C ALA A 154 -5.58 7.55 4.42
N TRP A 155 -4.67 6.92 3.65
CA TRP A 155 -3.30 6.70 4.13
C TRP A 155 -2.22 7.32 3.24
N VAL A 156 -2.36 7.25 1.90
CA VAL A 156 -1.29 7.71 1.00
C VAL A 156 -1.32 9.24 0.88
N ILE A 157 -2.47 9.81 0.57
CA ILE A 157 -2.63 11.25 0.34
C ILE A 157 -2.38 12.07 1.62
N PRO A 158 -2.98 11.75 2.79
CA PRO A 158 -2.76 12.54 4.00
C PRO A 158 -1.30 12.52 4.45
N ARG A 159 -0.64 11.38 4.29
CA ARG A 159 0.78 11.23 4.64
C ARG A 159 1.69 12.04 3.72
N ALA A 160 1.44 12.02 2.42
CA ALA A 160 2.22 12.80 1.47
C ALA A 160 2.00 14.32 1.68
N ARG A 161 0.78 14.73 2.02
CA ARG A 161 0.46 16.11 2.42
C ARG A 161 1.18 16.53 3.70
N ALA A 162 1.22 15.67 4.71
CA ALA A 162 1.98 15.92 5.94
C ALA A 162 3.48 16.07 5.67
N ALA A 163 4.07 15.22 4.81
CA ALA A 163 5.45 15.36 4.36
C ALA A 163 5.71 16.69 3.64
N ARG A 164 4.78 17.11 2.77
CA ARG A 164 4.85 18.39 2.05
C ARG A 164 4.74 19.59 3.00
N ALA A 165 3.90 19.50 4.03
CA ALA A 165 3.78 20.52 5.07
C ALA A 165 5.06 20.62 5.91
N LEU A 166 5.67 19.49 6.24
CA LEU A 166 6.95 19.43 6.95
C LEU A 166 8.09 20.07 6.14
N LEU A 167 8.19 19.79 4.84
CA LEU A 167 9.15 20.47 3.95
C LEU A 167 8.94 21.98 3.93
N ARG A 168 7.69 22.46 3.85
CA ARG A 168 7.39 23.89 3.88
C ARG A 168 7.86 24.56 5.18
N ARG A 169 7.69 23.89 6.32
CA ARG A 169 8.11 24.39 7.64
C ARG A 169 9.63 24.36 7.84
N GLY A 170 10.29 23.29 7.40
CA GLY A 170 11.75 23.17 7.48
C GLY A 170 12.50 24.16 6.60
N VAL A 171 11.90 24.63 5.49
CA VAL A 171 12.47 25.69 4.63
C VAL A 171 12.24 27.09 5.21
N SER A 172 11.18 27.30 6.02
CA SER A 172 10.87 28.59 6.63
C SER A 172 11.60 28.86 7.96
N THR A 173 12.39 27.91 8.47
CA THR A 173 13.19 28.10 9.68
C THR A 173 14.65 28.29 9.24
N PRO A 174 15.13 29.54 9.04
CA PRO A 174 16.56 29.76 8.86
C PRO A 174 17.26 29.37 10.17
N GLY A 175 18.24 28.46 10.06
CA GLY A 175 19.20 28.21 11.13
C GLY A 175 20.12 29.40 11.33
#